data_AF-D2V6S2-F1
#
_entry.id   AF-D2V6S2-F1
#
_cell.length_a   1.000
_cell.length_b   1.000
_cell.length_c   1.000
_cell.angle_alpha   90.00
_cell.angle_beta   90.00
_cell.angle_gamma   90.00
#
_symmetry.space_group_name_H-M   'P 1'
#
loop_
_entity.id
_entity.type
_entity.pdbx_description
1 polymer ?
#
loop_
_entity_poly.entity_id
_entity_poly.type
_entity_poly.pdbx_seq_one_letter_code
_entity_poly.pdbx_strand_id
1 'polypeptide(L)' 'MLVIWANKQDLPNAVVDVDELTKILQLNSIKQTSYIQPCSAVRGTGLYEGLEWISNNL' A
#
# COMPACT_ATOMS: atom_id res chain seq x y z
N MET A 1 13.90 -1.12 0.52
CA MET A 1 12.54 -1.21 -0.07
C MET A 1 11.52 -1.02 1.05
N LEU A 2 10.40 -0.36 0.78
CA LEU A 2 9.36 -0.06 1.77
C LEU A 2 7.99 -0.50 1.24
N VAL A 3 7.28 -1.34 2.00
CA VAL A 3 5.88 -1.69 1.68
C VAL A 3 4.93 -0.88 2.54
N ILE A 4 3.95 -0.28 1.89
CA ILE A 4 2.93 0.55 2.50
C ILE A 4 1.58 -0.12 2.28
N TRP A 5 0.97 -0.55 3.37
CA TRP A 5 -0.36 -1.13 3.35
C TRP A 5 -1.40 -0.01 3.35
N ALA A 6 -2.01 0.26 2.19
CA ALA A 6 -3.13 1.20 2.06
C ALA A 6 -4.42 0.52 2.56
N ASN A 7 -4.46 0.30 3.88
CA ASN A 7 -5.50 -0.46 4.57
C ASN A 7 -6.84 0.30 4.65
N LYS A 8 -7.90 -0.44 4.97
CA LYS A 8 -9.29 0.01 5.13
C LYS A 8 -10.01 0.33 3.81
N GLN A 9 -9.63 -0.34 2.72
CA GLN A 9 -10.32 -0.23 1.42
C GLN A 9 -11.78 -0.69 1.44
N ASP A 10 -12.24 -1.28 2.55
CA ASP A 10 -13.64 -1.59 2.80
C ASP A 10 -14.51 -0.37 3.20
N LEU A 11 -13.90 0.78 3.50
CA LEU A 11 -14.61 2.00 3.88
C LEU A 11 -14.90 2.89 2.67
N PRO A 12 -16.04 3.62 2.65
CA PRO A 12 -16.46 4.43 1.50
C PRO A 12 -15.57 5.64 1.21
N ASN A 13 -14.74 6.05 2.17
CA ASN A 13 -13.81 7.18 2.06
C ASN A 13 -12.35 6.73 1.98
N ALA A 14 -12.09 5.46 1.65
CA ALA A 14 -10.74 4.97 1.46
C ALA A 14 -10.08 5.69 0.28
N VAL A 15 -8.80 6.04 0.41
CA VAL A 15 -8.00 6.55 -0.69
C VAL A 15 -7.69 5.36 -1.60
N VAL A 16 -8.25 5.36 -2.81
CA VAL A 16 -8.07 4.30 -3.82
C VAL A 16 -6.91 4.63 -4.76
N ASP A 17 -6.63 5.92 -4.94
CA ASP A 17 -5.62 6.39 -5.88
C ASP A 17 -4.22 6.41 -5.26
N VAL A 18 -3.29 5.74 -5.94
CA VAL A 18 -1.90 5.57 -5.48
C VAL A 18 -1.12 6.89 -5.56
N ASP A 19 -1.40 7.73 -6.56
CA ASP A 19 -0.70 9.02 -6.73
C ASP A 19 -1.14 10.03 -5.65
N GLU A 20 -2.42 10.03 -5.29
CA GLU A 20 -2.95 10.78 -4.17
C GLU A 20 -2.28 10.34 -2.86
N LEU A 21 -2.23 9.04 -2.59
CA LEU A 21 -1.61 8.52 -1.36
C LEU A 21 -0.11 8.83 -1.31
N THR A 22 0.59 8.75 -2.44
CA THR A 22 2.00 9.12 -2.59
C THR A 22 2.24 10.58 -2.21
N LYS A 23 1.34 11.48 -2.61
CA LYS A 23 1.40 12.91 -2.25
C LYS A 23 1.09 13.13 -0.77
N ILE A 24 0.02 12.54 -0.25
CA ILE A 24 -0.40 12.67 1.16
C ILE A 24 0.70 12.23 2.11
N LEU A 25 1.33 11.08 1.82
CA LEU A 25 2.41 10.51 2.63
C LEU A 25 3.79 11.05 2.27
N GLN A 26 3.88 11.97 1.30
CA GLN A 26 5.12 12.59 0.84
C GLN A 26 6.21 11.56 0.45
N LEU A 27 5.82 10.44 -0.15
CA LEU A 27 6.73 9.33 -0.42
C LEU A 27 7.85 9.70 -1.40
N ASN A 28 7.63 10.71 -2.25
CA ASN A 28 8.65 11.27 -3.14
C ASN A 28 9.86 11.86 -2.39
N SER A 29 9.72 12.18 -1.09
CA SER A 29 10.82 12.66 -0.25
C SER A 29 11.67 11.53 0.34
N ILE A 30 11.20 10.28 0.22
CA ILE A 30 11.85 9.09 0.78
C ILE A 30 12.79 8.51 -0.28
N LYS A 31 14.03 8.18 0.12
CA LYS A 31 15.05 7.66 -0.83
C LYS A 31 14.83 6.21 -1.22
N GLN A 32 14.13 5.43 -0.39
CA GLN A 32 13.84 4.02 -0.64
C GLN A 32 12.70 3.88 -1.66
N THR A 33 12.84 2.95 -2.59
CA THR A 33 11.72 2.51 -3.44
C THR A 33 10.56 2.03 -2.56
N SER A 34 9.39 2.64 -2.77
CA SER A 34 8.16 2.31 -2.06
C SER A 34 7.21 1.55 -2.97
N TYR A 35 6.43 0.65 -2.35
CA TYR A 35 5.35 -0.09 -2.99
C TYR A 35 4.10 0.06 -2.12
N ILE A 36 3.01 0.50 -2.73
CA ILE A 36 1.72 0.66 -2.07
C ILE A 36 0.84 -0.53 -2.44
N GLN A 37 0.39 -1.27 -1.42
CA GLN A 37 -0.57 -2.36 -1.57
C GLN A 37 -1.92 -1.96 -0.98
N PRO A 38 -2.96 -1.76 -1.81
CA PRO A 38 -4.34 -1.63 -1.33
C PRO A 38 -4.77 -2.89 -0.58
N CYS A 39 -5.32 -2.76 0.62
CA CYS A 39 -5.81 -3.92 1.37
C CYS A 39 -7.00 -3.61 2.29
N SER A 40 -7.67 -4.66 2.75
CA SER A 40 -8.61 -4.60 3.86
C SER A 40 -8.26 -5.70 4.84
N ALA A 41 -7.74 -5.32 6.01
CA ALA A 41 -7.36 -6.28 7.04
C ALA A 41 -8.56 -7.10 7.55
N VAL A 42 -9.76 -6.51 7.58
CA VAL A 42 -10.97 -7.19 8.06
C VAL A 42 -11.55 -8.17 7.03
N ARG A 43 -11.31 -7.92 5.73
CA ARG A 43 -11.71 -8.84 4.65
C ARG A 43 -10.60 -9.79 4.20
N GLY A 44 -9.36 -9.53 4.62
CA GLY A 44 -8.16 -10.25 4.18
C GLY A 44 -7.70 -9.95 2.75
N THR A 45 -8.39 -9.08 2.02
CA THR A 45 -8.10 -8.77 0.61
C THR A 45 -6.81 -7.96 0.48
N GLY A 46 -5.95 -8.27 -0.50
CA GLY A 46 -4.72 -7.55 -0.77
C GLY A 46 -3.54 -7.94 0.13
N LEU A 47 -3.76 -8.71 1.20
CA LEU A 47 -2.71 -9.11 2.15
C LEU A 47 -1.73 -10.12 1.54
N TYR A 48 -2.23 -11.09 0.79
CA TYR A 48 -1.36 -12.10 0.18
C TYR A 48 -0.51 -11.51 -0.93
N GLU A 49 -1.09 -10.62 -1.74
CA GLU A 49 -0.41 -9.92 -2.83
C GLU A 49 0.75 -9.07 -2.32
N GLY A 50 0.53 -8.34 -1.21
CA GLY A 50 1.61 -7.57 -0.58
C GLY A 50 2.72 -8.46 0.00
N LEU A 51 2.38 -9.61 0.57
CA LEU A 51 3.36 -10.58 1.08
C LEU A 51 4.14 -11.25 -0.06
N GLU A 52 3.46 -11.61 -1.14
CA GLU A 52 4.10 -12.15 -2.35
C GLU A 52 5.07 -11.14 -2.95
N TRP A 53 4.68 -9.87 -3.03
CA TRP A 53 5.56 -8.81 -3.51
C TRP A 53 6.81 -8.68 -2.63
N ILE A 54 6.67 -8.73 -1.30
CA ILE A 54 7.81 -8.73 -0.38
C ILE A 54 8.72 -9.93 -0.66
N SER A 55 8.15 -11.13 -0.79
CA SER A 55 8.90 -12.36 -1.05
C SER A 55 9.68 -12.31 -2.36
N ASN A 56 9.13 -11.68 -3.40
CA ASN A 56 9.75 -11.60 -4.73
C ASN A 56 10.80 -10.49 -4.85
N ASN A 57 10.81 -9.53 -3.93
CA ASN A 57 11.71 -8.37 -3.95
C ASN A 57 12.60 -8.29 -2.70
N LEU A 58 12.71 -9.41 -1.97
CA LEU A 58 13.63 -9.64 -0.85
C LEU A 58 15.06 -9.88 -1.36
#